data_AF-A0A0N9NFE1-F1
#
_entry.id   AF-A0A0N9NFE1-F1
#
_cell.length_a   1.000
_cell.length_b   1.000
_cell.length_c   1.000
_cell.angle_alpha   90.00
_cell.angle_beta   90.00
_cell.angle_gamma   90.00
#
_symmetry.space_group_name_H-M   'P 1'
#
loop_
_entity.id
_entity.type
_entity.pdbx_description
1 polymer ?
#
loop_
_entity_poly.entity_id
_entity_poly.type
_entity_poly.pdbx_seq_one_letter_code
_entity_poly.pdbx_strand_id
1 'polypeptide(L)'
;MSQPWQNEVPQTLVVGEDDAEEYLGRLGITIDLVRLAVERGEGRAMEASGPEYPRTAAGLSRWIETVGTLRRGLVGDGWQLEDAENRPICANAERTILVGVLGGTAATGDPDSELGPKAQRRKGPATDAALHGQLVLYVRADLVGSPVGVTLSDPPPSGAWFVVYHRGETGVQVEVSYPRGSTDGQIDGWVVRILLPRFTPDAVDVSPQDVGGGDVGFDVTLAS
;
A
#
# COMPACT_ATOMS: atom_id res chain seq x y z
N MET A 1 -29.63 2.72 35.84
CA MET A 1 -29.64 3.19 34.44
C MET A 1 -28.19 3.29 34.01
N SER A 2 -27.69 2.30 33.28
CA SER A 2 -26.30 2.26 32.82
C SER A 2 -26.25 2.83 31.41
N GLN A 3 -25.50 3.91 31.19
CA GLN A 3 -25.25 4.43 29.86
C GLN A 3 -24.41 3.41 29.06
N PRO A 4 -24.75 3.11 27.80
CA PRO A 4 -23.91 2.27 26.97
C PRO A 4 -22.65 3.04 26.58
N TRP A 5 -21.51 2.35 26.65
CA TRP A 5 -20.22 2.81 26.20
C TRP A 5 -20.29 3.29 24.74
N GLN A 6 -20.18 4.60 24.53
CA GLN A 6 -19.76 5.11 23.24
C GLN A 6 -18.28 4.75 23.10
N ASN A 7 -18.00 3.63 22.44
CA ASN A 7 -16.67 3.41 21.87
C ASN A 7 -16.46 4.51 20.83
N GLU A 8 -15.81 5.60 21.22
CA GLU A 8 -15.31 6.58 20.26
C GLU A 8 -14.36 5.84 19.33
N VAL A 9 -14.77 5.69 18.07
CA VAL A 9 -13.87 5.19 17.02
C VAL A 9 -12.72 6.20 16.95
N PRO A 10 -11.45 5.80 17.12
CA PRO A 10 -10.33 6.71 17.02
C PRO A 10 -10.37 7.42 15.66
N GLN A 11 -10.46 8.76 15.67
CA GLN A 11 -10.54 9.53 14.43
C GLN A 11 -9.27 9.29 13.59
N THR A 12 -9.47 8.87 12.35
CA THR A 12 -8.42 8.81 11.31
C THR A 12 -8.12 10.23 10.86
N LEU A 13 -6.85 10.64 10.87
CA LEU A 13 -6.40 11.85 10.20
C LEU A 13 -6.32 11.59 8.70
N VAL A 14 -7.14 12.27 7.91
CA VAL A 14 -7.02 12.29 6.45
C VAL A 14 -6.32 13.58 6.06
N VAL A 15 -5.10 13.45 5.54
CA VAL A 15 -4.32 14.55 4.96
C VAL A 15 -4.69 14.63 3.48
N GLY A 16 -5.34 15.73 3.10
CA GLY A 16 -5.75 15.97 1.72
C GLY A 16 -4.58 16.32 0.81
N GLU A 17 -4.83 16.35 -0.50
CA GLU A 17 -3.81 16.60 -1.52
C GLU A 17 -3.05 17.93 -1.31
N ASP A 18 -3.73 18.97 -0.81
CA ASP A 18 -3.14 20.29 -0.56
C ASP A 18 -2.06 20.28 0.54
N ASP A 19 -2.18 19.39 1.53
CA ASP A 19 -1.26 19.28 2.67
C ASP A 19 -0.28 18.09 2.52
N ALA A 20 -0.46 17.27 1.49
CA ALA A 20 0.23 15.99 1.35
C ALA A 20 1.74 16.15 1.18
N GLU A 21 2.19 17.13 0.40
CA GLU A 21 3.62 17.40 0.15
C GLU A 21 4.34 17.78 1.45
N GLU A 22 3.74 18.68 2.25
CA GLU A 22 4.31 19.11 3.53
C GLU A 22 4.33 17.97 4.55
N TYR A 23 3.25 17.19 4.65
CA TYR A 23 3.18 16.07 5.58
C TYR A 23 4.18 14.96 5.21
N LEU A 24 4.28 14.59 3.93
CA LEU A 24 5.27 13.62 3.45
C LEU A 24 6.71 14.12 3.62
N GLY A 25 6.95 15.41 3.39
CA GLY A 25 8.26 16.01 3.59
C GLY A 25 8.79 15.81 5.02
N ARG A 26 7.91 15.83 6.03
CA ARG A 26 8.26 15.52 7.43
C ARG A 26 8.62 14.05 7.67
N LEU A 27 8.16 13.14 6.81
CA LEU A 27 8.60 11.73 6.80
C LEU A 27 9.92 11.52 6.05
N GLY A 28 10.40 12.52 5.30
CA GLY A 28 11.57 12.40 4.43
C GLY A 28 11.26 11.67 3.12
N ILE A 29 10.02 11.77 2.62
CA ILE A 29 9.54 11.16 1.38
C ILE A 29 8.93 12.26 0.51
N THR A 30 9.12 12.20 -0.81
CA THR A 30 8.49 13.15 -1.75
C THR A 30 7.34 12.50 -2.52
N ILE A 31 6.34 13.29 -2.93
CA ILE A 31 5.26 12.80 -3.80
C ILE A 31 5.84 12.27 -5.11
N ASP A 32 6.82 12.96 -5.69
CA ASP A 32 7.45 12.57 -6.95
C ASP A 32 8.11 11.20 -6.88
N LEU A 33 8.78 10.85 -5.78
CA LEU A 33 9.37 9.53 -5.62
C LEU A 33 8.29 8.44 -5.55
N VAL A 34 7.23 8.68 -4.78
CA VAL A 34 6.11 7.74 -4.66
C VAL A 34 5.42 7.54 -6.01
N ARG A 35 5.13 8.64 -6.71
CA ARG A 35 4.54 8.62 -8.05
C ARG A 35 5.42 7.86 -9.04
N LEU A 36 6.71 8.20 -9.12
CA LEU A 36 7.66 7.53 -10.01
C LEU A 36 7.71 6.02 -9.74
N ALA A 37 7.72 5.61 -8.47
CA ALA A 37 7.74 4.20 -8.11
C ALA A 37 6.52 3.46 -8.65
N VAL A 38 5.32 4.01 -8.43
CA VAL A 38 4.08 3.38 -8.88
C VAL A 38 3.96 3.43 -10.41
N GLU A 39 4.35 4.52 -11.07
CA GLU A 39 4.38 4.64 -12.54
C GLU A 39 5.28 3.57 -13.19
N ARG A 40 6.48 3.34 -12.65
CA ARG A 40 7.38 2.27 -13.11
C ARG A 40 6.77 0.90 -12.89
N GLY A 41 6.11 0.71 -11.74
CA GLY A 41 5.29 -0.46 -11.46
C GLY A 41 4.25 -0.73 -12.55
N GLU A 42 3.46 0.27 -12.91
CA GLU A 42 2.45 0.14 -13.95
C GLU A 42 3.06 -0.21 -15.31
N GLY A 43 4.12 0.46 -15.73
CA GLY A 43 4.81 0.14 -16.98
C GLY A 43 5.26 -1.33 -17.01
N ARG A 44 5.81 -1.83 -15.90
CA ARG A 44 6.23 -3.23 -15.79
C ARG A 44 5.05 -4.21 -15.76
N ALA A 45 3.92 -3.82 -15.17
CA ALA A 45 2.69 -4.61 -15.20
C ALA A 45 2.18 -4.78 -16.64
N MET A 46 2.22 -3.71 -17.43
CA MET A 46 1.77 -3.69 -18.82
C MET A 46 2.63 -4.61 -19.70
N GLU A 47 3.95 -4.57 -19.54
CA GLU A 47 4.87 -5.51 -20.22
C GLU A 47 4.55 -6.98 -19.90
N ALA A 48 4.02 -7.26 -18.71
CA ALA A 48 3.69 -8.61 -18.23
C ALA A 48 2.19 -8.95 -18.36
N SER A 49 1.45 -8.27 -19.25
CA SER A 49 0.00 -8.44 -19.44
C SER A 49 -0.42 -9.18 -20.72
N GLY A 50 0.54 -9.67 -21.50
CA GLY A 50 0.28 -10.50 -22.68
C GLY A 50 -0.37 -11.86 -22.35
N PRO A 51 -1.12 -12.46 -23.29
CA PRO A 51 -1.78 -13.76 -23.11
C PRO A 51 -0.81 -14.93 -22.84
N GLU A 52 0.47 -14.78 -23.18
CA GLU A 52 1.53 -15.74 -22.92
C GLU A 52 2.00 -15.79 -21.45
N TYR A 53 1.67 -14.77 -20.65
CA TYR A 53 2.06 -14.69 -19.26
C TYR A 53 1.00 -15.31 -18.33
N PRO A 54 1.41 -15.86 -17.16
CA PRO A 54 0.45 -16.24 -16.15
C PRO A 54 -0.31 -15.01 -15.66
N ARG A 55 -1.57 -15.19 -15.30
CA ARG A 55 -2.45 -14.08 -14.87
C ARG A 55 -1.93 -13.28 -13.67
N THR A 56 -1.07 -13.88 -12.85
CA THR A 56 -0.43 -13.22 -11.71
C THR A 56 0.76 -12.33 -12.10
N ALA A 57 1.25 -12.42 -13.34
CA ALA A 57 2.48 -11.75 -13.79
C ALA A 57 2.37 -10.23 -13.71
N ALA A 58 1.28 -9.63 -14.20
CA ALA A 58 1.08 -8.18 -14.17
C ALA A 58 1.18 -7.62 -12.75
N GLY A 59 0.36 -8.14 -11.82
CA GLY A 59 0.33 -7.67 -10.44
C GLY A 59 1.61 -7.95 -9.65
N LEU A 60 2.28 -9.08 -9.90
CA LEU A 60 3.58 -9.37 -9.29
C LEU A 60 4.68 -8.45 -9.80
N SER A 61 4.75 -8.25 -11.12
CA SER A 61 5.78 -7.42 -11.74
C SER A 61 5.59 -5.94 -11.38
N ARG A 62 4.34 -5.48 -11.27
CA ARG A 62 3.99 -4.17 -10.70
C ARG A 62 4.61 -3.99 -9.33
N TRP A 63 4.30 -4.90 -8.41
CA TRP A 63 4.76 -4.80 -7.03
C TRP A 63 6.29 -4.83 -6.92
N ILE A 64 6.95 -5.74 -7.63
CA ILE A 64 8.43 -5.84 -7.65
C ILE A 64 9.05 -4.52 -8.11
N GLU A 65 8.56 -3.94 -9.20
CA GLU A 65 9.14 -2.73 -9.77
C GLU A 65 8.82 -1.48 -8.92
N THR A 66 7.62 -1.38 -8.34
CA THR A 66 7.27 -0.33 -7.39
C THR A 66 8.18 -0.38 -6.16
N VAL A 67 8.34 -1.56 -5.56
CA VAL A 67 9.23 -1.77 -4.41
C VAL A 67 10.67 -1.41 -4.79
N GLY A 68 11.18 -1.94 -5.91
CA GLY A 68 12.56 -1.69 -6.35
C GLY A 68 12.83 -0.21 -6.61
N THR A 69 11.91 0.50 -7.28
CA THR A 69 12.06 1.92 -7.59
C THR A 69 12.00 2.79 -6.34
N LEU A 70 11.02 2.56 -5.46
CA LEU A 70 10.91 3.30 -4.20
C LEU A 70 12.17 3.12 -3.36
N ARG A 71 12.63 1.88 -3.18
CA ARG A 71 13.81 1.56 -2.36
C ARG A 71 15.08 2.20 -2.91
N ARG A 72 15.28 2.19 -4.22
CA ARG A 72 16.43 2.87 -4.86
C ARG A 72 16.42 4.38 -4.60
N GLY A 73 15.27 5.03 -4.71
CA GLY A 73 15.14 6.46 -4.42
C GLY A 73 15.44 6.78 -2.96
N LEU A 74 14.79 6.07 -2.03
CA LEU A 74 15.00 6.26 -0.59
C LEU A 74 16.47 6.04 -0.18
N VAL A 75 17.14 5.03 -0.73
CA VAL A 75 18.58 4.82 -0.48
C VAL A 75 19.42 5.99 -1.00
N GLY A 76 19.06 6.55 -2.16
CA GLY A 76 19.68 7.78 -2.68
C GLY A 76 19.56 8.96 -1.71
N ASP A 77 18.47 9.00 -0.94
CA ASP A 77 18.19 10.02 0.08
C ASP A 77 18.72 9.63 1.49
N GLY A 78 19.55 8.59 1.59
CA GLY A 78 20.23 8.19 2.82
C GLY A 78 19.46 7.19 3.71
N TRP A 79 18.37 6.61 3.22
CA TRP A 79 17.66 5.53 3.91
C TRP A 79 18.42 4.20 3.79
N GLN A 80 18.11 3.25 4.68
CA GLN A 80 18.70 1.93 4.71
C GLN A 80 17.69 0.86 4.32
N LEU A 81 18.16 -0.13 3.57
CA LEU A 81 17.38 -1.32 3.22
C LEU A 81 17.27 -2.24 4.43
N GLU A 82 16.06 -2.68 4.74
CA GLU A 82 15.78 -3.74 5.71
C GLU A 82 14.97 -4.83 5.02
N ASP A 83 15.50 -6.05 4.96
CA ASP A 83 14.86 -7.21 4.29
C ASP A 83 14.60 -8.38 5.27
N ALA A 84 14.57 -8.11 6.57
CA ALA A 84 14.36 -9.16 7.57
C ALA A 84 13.07 -9.93 7.27
N GLU A 85 13.15 -11.26 7.20
CA GLU A 85 12.01 -12.16 6.93
C GLU A 85 11.30 -11.93 5.58
N ASN A 86 12.03 -11.49 4.55
CA ASN A 86 11.48 -11.15 3.22
C ASN A 86 10.47 -9.98 3.26
N ARG A 87 10.69 -9.02 4.16
CA ARG A 87 9.95 -7.76 4.23
C ARG A 87 10.77 -6.66 3.54
N PRO A 88 10.50 -6.31 2.27
CA PRO A 88 11.28 -5.27 1.59
C PRO A 88 10.87 -3.89 2.11
N ILE A 89 11.50 -3.46 3.21
CA ILE A 89 11.26 -2.20 3.91
C ILE A 89 12.49 -1.29 3.78
N CYS A 90 12.27 0.01 3.86
CA CYS A 90 13.33 1.00 4.06
C CYS A 90 13.17 1.68 5.42
N ALA A 91 14.27 1.91 6.12
CA ALA A 91 14.34 2.68 7.35
C ALA A 91 15.01 4.03 7.10
N ASN A 92 14.48 5.12 7.64
CA ASN A 92 15.20 6.39 7.63
C ASN A 92 16.48 6.29 8.49
N ALA A 93 17.37 7.29 8.39
CA ALA A 93 18.66 7.27 9.09
C ALA A 93 18.54 7.09 10.62
N GLU A 94 17.48 7.66 11.21
CA GLU A 94 17.19 7.57 12.64
C GLU A 94 16.46 6.28 13.05
N ARG A 95 16.03 5.46 12.07
CA ARG A 95 15.22 4.25 12.24
C ARG A 95 13.90 4.49 12.97
N THR A 96 13.37 5.71 12.88
CA THR A 96 12.09 6.12 13.46
C THR A 96 10.94 5.91 12.47
N ILE A 97 11.23 5.96 11.17
CA ILE A 97 10.25 5.75 10.10
C ILE A 97 10.70 4.55 9.28
N LEU A 98 9.78 3.59 9.13
CA LEU A 98 9.91 2.47 8.21
C LEU A 98 8.89 2.64 7.08
N VAL A 99 9.26 2.30 5.84
CA VAL A 99 8.38 2.40 4.67
C VAL A 99 8.44 1.12 3.86
N GLY A 100 7.28 0.67 3.42
CA GLY A 100 7.16 -0.36 2.39
C GLY A 100 5.86 -0.22 1.61
N VAL A 101 5.52 -1.23 0.82
CA VAL A 101 4.55 -1.09 -0.28
C VAL A 101 3.47 -2.17 -0.24
N LEU A 102 2.21 -1.75 -0.41
CA LEU A 102 1.05 -2.62 -0.51
C LEU A 102 0.20 -2.32 -1.74
N GLY A 103 -0.38 -3.37 -2.32
CA GLY A 103 -1.57 -3.21 -3.16
C GLY A 103 -2.80 -2.99 -2.27
N GLY A 104 -3.58 -1.98 -2.58
CA GLY A 104 -4.81 -1.60 -1.89
C GLY A 104 -6.08 -2.01 -2.61
N THR A 105 -7.23 -1.70 -2.01
CA THR A 105 -8.56 -1.84 -2.62
C THR A 105 -9.03 -0.54 -3.25
N ALA A 106 -10.22 -0.52 -3.85
CA ALA A 106 -10.84 0.68 -4.42
C ALA A 106 -11.03 1.85 -3.44
N ALA A 107 -10.92 1.60 -2.12
CA ALA A 107 -10.93 2.63 -1.08
C ALA A 107 -9.59 3.40 -0.96
N THR A 108 -8.55 2.99 -1.69
CA THR A 108 -7.26 3.71 -1.76
C THR A 108 -7.47 5.07 -2.41
N GLY A 109 -6.99 6.14 -1.78
CA GLY A 109 -7.14 7.50 -2.28
C GLY A 109 -8.56 8.07 -2.14
N ASP A 110 -9.50 7.32 -1.57
CA ASP A 110 -10.87 7.80 -1.34
C ASP A 110 -10.96 8.57 -0.01
N PRO A 111 -11.19 9.90 -0.02
CA PRO A 111 -11.31 10.70 1.19
C PRO A 111 -12.55 10.37 2.02
N ASP A 112 -13.61 9.86 1.38
CA ASP A 112 -14.87 9.55 2.05
C ASP A 112 -14.86 8.14 2.69
N SER A 113 -13.81 7.36 2.44
CA SER A 113 -13.64 6.03 3.03
C SER A 113 -13.12 6.09 4.46
N GLU A 114 -14.02 6.04 5.45
CA GLU A 114 -13.66 6.09 6.88
C GLU A 114 -12.68 4.97 7.31
N LEU A 115 -12.85 3.76 6.76
CA LEU A 115 -12.00 2.61 7.04
C LEU A 115 -10.70 2.60 6.21
N GLY A 116 -10.66 3.38 5.13
CA GLY A 116 -9.54 3.43 4.18
C GLY A 116 -9.31 2.14 3.40
N PRO A 117 -8.18 2.03 2.69
CA PRO A 117 -7.86 0.85 1.90
C PRO A 117 -7.60 -0.37 2.78
N LYS A 118 -7.89 -1.55 2.21
CA LYS A 118 -7.43 -2.83 2.76
C LYS A 118 -6.29 -3.35 1.91
N ALA A 119 -5.42 -4.16 2.49
CA ALA A 119 -4.46 -4.92 1.70
C ALA A 119 -5.23 -5.80 0.71
N GLN A 120 -4.90 -5.68 -0.58
CA GLN A 120 -5.51 -6.48 -1.63
C GLN A 120 -5.09 -7.95 -1.45
N ARG A 121 -6.07 -8.83 -1.22
CA ARG A 121 -5.82 -10.28 -1.25
C ARG A 121 -5.76 -10.74 -2.70
N ARG A 122 -4.73 -11.52 -3.05
CA ARG A 122 -4.65 -12.19 -4.36
C ARG A 122 -5.40 -13.51 -4.26
N LYS A 123 -6.64 -13.58 -4.76
CA LYS A 123 -7.46 -14.79 -4.63
C LYS A 123 -6.85 -16.02 -5.33
N GLY A 124 -6.76 -17.11 -4.58
CA GLY A 124 -6.42 -18.46 -5.04
C GLY A 124 -5.71 -19.23 -3.92
N PRO A 125 -6.17 -20.42 -3.49
CA PRO A 125 -5.73 -21.05 -2.23
C PRO A 125 -4.22 -21.29 -2.10
N ALA A 126 -3.50 -21.47 -3.20
CA ALA A 126 -2.03 -21.63 -3.21
C ALA A 126 -1.27 -20.29 -3.17
N THR A 127 -1.80 -19.26 -3.83
CA THR A 127 -1.23 -17.91 -3.87
C THR A 127 -1.55 -17.14 -2.59
N ASP A 128 -2.73 -17.39 -2.03
CA ASP A 128 -3.19 -16.87 -0.75
C ASP A 128 -2.22 -17.31 0.36
N ALA A 129 -1.82 -18.57 0.47
CA ALA A 129 -0.89 -19.00 1.53
C ALA A 129 0.49 -18.29 1.48
N ALA A 130 1.02 -18.04 0.28
CA ALA A 130 2.33 -17.40 0.09
C ALA A 130 2.29 -15.88 0.31
N LEU A 131 1.26 -15.18 -0.19
CA LEU A 131 1.09 -13.74 0.00
C LEU A 131 0.43 -13.35 1.32
N HIS A 132 -0.45 -14.19 1.88
CA HIS A 132 -0.90 -14.05 3.26
C HIS A 132 0.32 -14.12 4.19
N GLY A 133 1.27 -15.02 3.96
CA GLY A 133 2.53 -15.02 4.71
C GLY A 133 3.24 -13.67 4.64
N GLN A 134 3.42 -13.09 3.46
CA GLN A 134 4.12 -11.81 3.28
C GLN A 134 3.37 -10.58 3.85
N LEU A 135 2.04 -10.51 3.70
CA LEU A 135 1.20 -9.45 4.25
C LEU A 135 1.06 -9.57 5.78
N VAL A 136 0.86 -10.78 6.31
CA VAL A 136 0.77 -11.08 7.76
C VAL A 136 2.12 -10.83 8.45
N LEU A 137 3.24 -11.11 7.78
CA LEU A 137 4.58 -10.82 8.29
C LEU A 137 4.89 -9.33 8.31
N TYR A 138 4.32 -8.54 7.41
CA TYR A 138 4.51 -7.08 7.38
C TYR A 138 3.93 -6.44 8.66
N VAL A 139 2.77 -6.89 9.15
CA VAL A 139 2.05 -6.23 10.25
C VAL A 139 2.27 -6.86 11.64
N ARG A 140 3.22 -7.80 11.81
CA ARG A 140 3.55 -8.31 13.15
C ARG A 140 4.22 -7.22 14.00
N ALA A 141 3.40 -6.59 14.84
CA ALA A 141 3.49 -6.36 16.28
C ALA A 141 4.69 -5.66 16.99
N ASP A 142 5.77 -5.23 16.34
CA ASP A 142 6.84 -4.48 17.04
C ASP A 142 6.97 -2.98 16.66
N LEU A 143 6.08 -2.46 15.81
CA LEU A 143 6.19 -1.09 15.27
C LEU A 143 5.01 -0.15 15.53
N VAL A 144 4.03 -0.56 16.35
CA VAL A 144 2.81 0.24 16.58
C VAL A 144 2.85 0.85 17.96
N GLY A 145 3.37 2.08 18.08
CA GLY A 145 2.78 3.03 19.00
C GLY A 145 1.49 3.51 18.35
N SER A 146 0.33 3.36 18.98
CA SER A 146 -0.93 3.87 18.43
C SER A 146 -1.25 5.22 19.09
N PRO A 147 -0.73 6.35 18.58
CA PRO A 147 -1.23 7.63 19.02
C PRO A 147 -2.70 7.74 18.60
N VAL A 148 -3.57 8.11 19.54
CA VAL A 148 -4.98 8.41 19.29
C VAL A 148 -5.11 9.92 19.12
N GLY A 149 -5.72 10.39 18.04
CA GLY A 149 -6.02 11.82 17.82
C GLY A 149 -4.87 12.64 17.23
N VAL A 150 -4.17 12.12 16.22
CA VAL A 150 -3.12 12.85 15.48
C VAL A 150 -3.75 13.97 14.64
N THR A 151 -3.14 15.14 14.63
CA THR A 151 -3.55 16.31 13.83
C THR A 151 -2.50 16.66 12.76
N LEU A 152 -2.85 17.55 11.83
CA LEU A 152 -1.90 18.01 10.78
C LEU A 152 -0.64 18.65 11.36
N SER A 153 -0.76 19.33 12.51
CA SER A 153 0.34 20.06 13.15
C SER A 153 1.28 19.17 13.96
N ASP A 154 0.86 17.94 14.28
CA ASP A 154 1.67 17.01 15.06
C ASP A 154 2.82 16.44 14.21
N PRO A 155 3.96 16.06 14.83
CA PRO A 155 4.96 15.28 14.12
C PRO A 155 4.37 13.93 13.65
N PRO A 156 4.75 13.43 12.46
CA PRO A 156 4.28 12.14 11.99
C PRO A 156 4.63 11.02 12.98
N PRO A 157 3.71 10.08 13.26
CA PRO A 157 4.00 8.92 14.09
C PRO A 157 5.23 8.13 13.63
N SER A 158 6.09 7.76 14.59
CA SER A 158 7.15 6.79 14.35
C SER A 158 6.58 5.40 14.12
N GLY A 159 7.19 4.62 13.23
CA GLY A 159 6.80 3.25 12.93
C GLY A 159 6.69 2.96 11.44
N ALA A 160 5.93 1.93 11.10
CA ALA A 160 5.79 1.45 9.74
C ALA A 160 4.68 2.18 8.97
N TRP A 161 5.08 2.90 7.94
CA TRP A 161 4.26 3.54 6.92
C TRP A 161 4.21 2.69 5.65
N PHE A 162 3.15 2.90 4.88
CA PHE A 162 2.88 2.12 3.69
C PHE A 162 2.52 3.01 2.53
N VAL A 163 3.24 2.87 1.42
CA VAL A 163 2.75 3.30 0.11
C VAL A 163 1.70 2.28 -0.32
N VAL A 164 0.45 2.72 -0.42
CA VAL A 164 -0.68 1.91 -0.85
C VAL A 164 -1.12 2.38 -2.22
N TYR A 165 -1.15 1.48 -3.20
CA TYR A 165 -1.60 1.81 -4.56
C TYR A 165 -2.78 0.93 -4.98
N HIS A 166 -3.66 1.47 -5.81
CA HIS A 166 -4.75 0.73 -6.44
C HIS A 166 -4.90 1.15 -7.90
N ARG A 167 -4.89 0.16 -8.82
CA ARG A 167 -5.18 0.39 -10.23
C ARG A 167 -6.68 0.26 -10.49
N GLY A 168 -7.36 1.40 -10.49
CA GLY A 168 -8.75 1.51 -10.94
C GLY A 168 -8.87 1.53 -12.48
N GLU A 169 -10.10 1.55 -12.96
CA GLU A 169 -10.41 1.59 -14.40
C GLU A 169 -9.89 2.87 -15.07
N THR A 170 -9.99 4.00 -14.38
CA THR A 170 -9.72 5.33 -14.94
C THR A 170 -8.38 5.91 -14.51
N GLY A 171 -7.54 5.15 -13.80
CA GLY A 171 -6.23 5.59 -13.34
C GLY A 171 -5.76 4.85 -12.10
N VAL A 172 -4.66 5.33 -11.53
CA VAL A 172 -4.05 4.79 -10.33
C VAL A 172 -4.29 5.75 -9.18
N GLN A 173 -4.84 5.21 -8.10
CA GLN A 173 -4.93 5.89 -6.81
C GLN A 173 -3.75 5.48 -5.94
N VAL A 174 -3.16 6.44 -5.23
CA VAL A 174 -2.05 6.20 -4.31
C VAL A 174 -2.28 6.98 -3.03
N GLU A 175 -1.93 6.39 -1.90
CA GLU A 175 -1.82 7.07 -0.61
C GLU A 175 -0.60 6.55 0.17
N VAL A 176 -0.15 7.33 1.15
CA VAL A 176 0.84 6.90 2.13
C VAL A 176 0.21 6.90 3.50
N SER A 177 0.12 5.73 4.14
CA SER A 177 -0.75 5.56 5.30
C SER A 177 -0.06 4.84 6.46
N TYR A 178 -0.39 5.26 7.68
CA TYR A 178 0.08 4.69 8.94
C TYR A 178 -1.03 3.88 9.59
N PRO A 179 -0.85 2.57 9.82
CA PRO A 179 -1.90 1.70 10.28
C PRO A 179 -2.23 1.95 11.74
N ARG A 180 -3.49 1.70 12.12
CA ARG A 180 -3.92 1.63 13.52
C ARG A 180 -3.38 0.39 14.22
N GLY A 181 -3.30 -0.70 13.47
CA GLY A 181 -2.86 -2.01 13.93
C GLY A 181 -3.15 -3.08 12.89
N SER A 182 -3.10 -4.33 13.34
CA SER A 182 -3.62 -5.45 12.56
C SER A 182 -4.32 -6.47 13.43
N THR A 183 -5.35 -7.06 12.84
CA THR A 183 -6.02 -8.25 13.34
C THR A 183 -5.81 -9.38 12.33
N ASP A 184 -5.37 -10.55 12.79
CA ASP A 184 -5.06 -11.72 11.93
C ASP A 184 -4.12 -11.41 10.75
N GLY A 185 -3.15 -10.51 10.98
CA GLY A 185 -2.18 -10.06 9.97
C GLY A 185 -2.81 -9.30 8.80
N GLN A 186 -3.93 -8.64 9.05
CA GLN A 186 -4.54 -7.67 8.14
C GLN A 186 -4.66 -6.34 8.85
N ILE A 187 -4.36 -5.26 8.15
CA ILE A 187 -4.56 -3.90 8.65
C ILE A 187 -6.06 -3.72 8.95
N ASP A 188 -6.37 -3.36 10.19
CA ASP A 188 -7.75 -3.20 10.70
C ASP A 188 -8.21 -1.73 10.76
N GLY A 189 -7.36 -0.82 10.28
CA GLY A 189 -7.66 0.59 10.07
C GLY A 189 -6.39 1.43 10.00
N TRP A 190 -6.57 2.74 9.90
CA TRP A 190 -5.49 3.71 9.73
C TRP A 190 -5.58 4.80 10.80
N VAL A 191 -4.44 5.28 11.29
CA VAL A 191 -4.38 6.49 12.13
C VAL A 191 -4.20 7.72 11.25
N VAL A 192 -3.35 7.62 10.23
CA VAL A 192 -3.07 8.69 9.26
C VAL A 192 -3.18 8.12 7.85
N ARG A 193 -3.85 8.86 6.97
CA ARG A 193 -3.92 8.60 5.53
C ARG A 193 -3.51 9.86 4.79
N ILE A 194 -2.43 9.79 4.00
CA ILE A 194 -1.96 10.90 3.17
C ILE A 194 -2.38 10.63 1.73
N LEU A 195 -3.41 11.33 1.27
CA LEU A 195 -3.97 11.10 -0.06
C LEU A 195 -3.13 11.83 -1.10
N LEU A 196 -2.71 11.11 -2.15
CA LEU A 196 -1.92 11.69 -3.23
C LEU A 196 -2.80 11.88 -4.47
N PRO A 197 -2.48 12.89 -5.32
CA PRO A 197 -3.17 13.08 -6.57
C PRO A 197 -3.19 11.80 -7.40
N ARG A 198 -4.38 11.43 -7.85
CA ARG A 198 -4.54 10.33 -8.82
C ARG A 198 -3.77 10.64 -10.10
N PHE A 199 -3.21 9.62 -10.73
CA PHE A 199 -2.58 9.78 -12.03
C PHE A 199 -3.05 8.71 -13.01
N THR A 200 -2.97 9.03 -14.29
CA THR A 200 -3.22 8.08 -15.37
C THR A 200 -1.87 7.68 -15.93
N PRO A 201 -1.47 6.41 -15.84
CA PRO A 201 -0.24 5.94 -16.49
C PRO A 201 -0.32 6.20 -17.99
N ASP A 202 0.82 6.52 -18.60
CA ASP A 202 0.89 6.80 -20.04
C ASP A 202 0.16 5.73 -20.85
N ALA A 203 -0.62 6.17 -21.84
CA ALA A 203 -1.42 5.29 -22.66
C ALA A 203 -0.52 4.36 -23.48
N VAL A 204 -0.54 3.08 -23.11
CA VAL A 204 -0.02 1.99 -23.95
C VAL A 204 -1.22 1.12 -24.32
N ASP A 205 -1.25 0.61 -25.55
CA ASP A 205 -2.40 -0.10 -26.18
C ASP A 205 -2.91 -1.36 -25.45
N VAL A 206 -2.35 -1.69 -24.28
CA VAL A 206 -2.66 -2.88 -23.50
C VAL A 206 -3.00 -2.49 -22.06
N SER A 207 -4.29 -2.59 -21.70
CA SER A 207 -4.69 -2.53 -20.30
C SER A 207 -4.23 -3.79 -19.56
N PRO A 208 -3.65 -3.67 -18.35
CA PRO A 208 -3.30 -4.85 -17.56
C PRO A 208 -4.50 -5.76 -17.29
N GLN A 209 -4.28 -7.07 -17.30
CA GLN A 209 -5.35 -8.06 -17.08
C GLN A 209 -5.92 -8.03 -15.65
N ASP A 210 -5.31 -7.27 -14.74
CA ASP A 210 -5.66 -7.18 -13.32
C ASP A 210 -6.27 -5.82 -12.91
N VAL A 211 -6.65 -4.98 -13.88
CA VAL A 211 -7.39 -3.73 -13.63
C VAL A 211 -8.66 -4.01 -12.82
N GLY A 212 -8.91 -3.19 -11.79
CA GLY A 212 -10.06 -3.35 -10.89
C GLY A 212 -9.96 -4.53 -9.92
N GLY A 213 -8.85 -5.28 -9.91
CA GLY A 213 -8.59 -6.35 -8.95
C GLY A 213 -9.43 -7.62 -9.14
N GLY A 214 -9.89 -7.89 -10.37
CA GLY A 214 -10.76 -9.02 -10.71
C GLY A 214 -10.15 -10.42 -10.54
N ASP A 215 -11.03 -11.41 -10.32
CA ASP A 215 -10.74 -12.81 -9.98
C ASP A 215 -10.29 -13.70 -11.17
N VAL A 216 -9.80 -14.89 -10.83
CA VAL A 216 -9.49 -16.03 -11.71
C VAL A 216 -10.33 -17.24 -11.34
N GLY A 217 -11.26 -17.63 -12.21
CA GLY A 217 -11.85 -18.97 -12.18
C GLY A 217 -10.95 -19.95 -12.94
N PHE A 218 -10.51 -21.02 -12.28
CA PHE A 218 -9.97 -22.19 -12.96
C PHE A 218 -10.82 -23.40 -12.56
N ASP A 219 -11.58 -23.94 -13.52
CA ASP A 219 -12.22 -25.23 -13.34
C ASP A 219 -11.17 -26.32 -13.51
N VAL A 220 -10.77 -26.94 -12.38
CA VAL A 220 -9.98 -28.16 -12.41
C VAL A 220 -10.94 -29.32 -12.67
N THR A 221 -11.12 -29.69 -13.93
CA THR A 221 -11.77 -30.96 -14.26
C THR A 221 -10.75 -32.07 -14.04
N LEU A 222 -10.94 -32.87 -12.99
CA LEU A 222 -10.14 -34.08 -12.78
C LEU A 222 -10.40 -35.01 -13.96
N ALA A 223 -9.35 -35.37 -14.70
CA ALA A 223 -9.45 -36.39 -15.74
C ALA A 223 -9.75 -37.74 -15.08
N SER A 224 -10.92 -38.29 -15.41
CA SER A 224 -11.37 -39.65 -15.06
C SER A 224 -10.65 -40.72 -15.85
#